data_AF-A0A9E6C0A9-F1
#
_entry.id   AF-A0A9E6C0A9-F1
#
_cell.length_a   1.000
_cell.length_b   1.000
_cell.length_c   1.000
_cell.angle_alpha   90.00
_cell.angle_beta   90.00
_cell.angle_gamma   90.00
#
_symmetry.space_group_name_H-M   'P 1'
#
loop_
_entity.id
_entity.type
_entity.pdbx_description
1 polymer ?
#
loop_
_entity_poly.entity_id
_entity_poly.type
_entity_poly.pdbx_seq_one_letter_code
_entity_poly.pdbx_strand_id
1 'polypeptide(L)'
;MKLATDRLTGTDWQRLVVAAADVIDDHVEELSRLDAAVGDGDHGINVATALRHARRAVARLEDPTPSNVLSVVAGSFFEEMGGAAGALFGSFFRSAALSCAGH
;
A
#
# COMPACT_ATOMS: atom_id res chain seq x y z
N MET A 1 -5.90 -8.20 35.07
CA MET A 1 -6.57 -8.39 33.77
C MET A 1 -5.81 -7.55 32.75
N LYS A 2 -4.98 -8.19 31.91
CA LYS A 2 -4.20 -7.48 30.89
C LYS A 2 -5.20 -7.09 29.78
N LEU A 3 -5.35 -5.81 29.50
CA LEU A 3 -6.14 -5.36 28.35
C LEU A 3 -5.52 -6.04 27.11
N ALA A 4 -6.31 -6.83 26.39
CA ALA A 4 -5.94 -7.24 25.05
C ALA A 4 -5.88 -5.96 24.22
N THR A 5 -4.69 -5.50 23.88
CA THR A 5 -4.52 -4.49 22.84
C THR A 5 -4.96 -5.18 21.56
N ASP A 6 -6.05 -4.73 20.93
CA ASP A 6 -6.53 -5.29 19.67
C ASP A 6 -5.39 -5.22 18.63
N ARG A 7 -4.80 -6.37 18.30
CA ARG A 7 -3.75 -6.48 17.29
C ARG A 7 -4.42 -6.65 15.93
N LEU A 8 -4.10 -5.76 15.00
CA LEU A 8 -4.50 -5.90 13.60
C LEU A 8 -3.89 -7.19 13.03
N THR A 9 -4.75 -8.07 12.53
CA THR A 9 -4.36 -9.33 11.89
C THR A 9 -3.93 -9.09 10.44
N GLY A 10 -3.32 -10.09 9.79
CA GLY A 10 -3.02 -9.99 8.36
C GLY A 10 -4.29 -9.80 7.50
N THR A 11 -5.42 -10.38 7.91
CA THR A 11 -6.71 -10.17 7.26
C THR A 11 -7.17 -8.71 7.38
N ASP A 12 -6.94 -8.07 8.53
CA ASP A 12 -7.25 -6.65 8.70
C ASP A 12 -6.36 -5.79 7.81
N TRP A 13 -5.07 -6.13 7.68
CA TRP A 13 -4.16 -5.46 6.75
C TRP A 13 -4.55 -5.66 5.28
N GLN A 14 -4.98 -6.85 4.87
CA GLN A 14 -5.53 -7.06 3.51
C GLN A 14 -6.72 -6.14 3.25
N ARG A 15 -7.67 -6.04 4.19
CA ARG A 15 -8.84 -5.17 4.08
C ARG A 15 -8.45 -3.69 4.00
N LEU A 16 -7.45 -3.27 4.78
CA LEU A 16 -6.93 -1.90 4.72
C LEU A 16 -6.31 -1.58 3.37
N VAL A 17 -5.56 -2.52 2.76
CA VAL A 17 -5.02 -2.32 1.40
C VAL A 17 -6.13 -2.19 0.37
N VAL A 18 -7.18 -3.00 0.45
CA VAL A 18 -8.35 -2.90 -0.43
C VAL A 18 -9.02 -1.54 -0.26
N ALA A 19 -9.31 -1.13 0.97
CA ALA A 19 -9.95 0.16 1.26
C ALA A 19 -9.09 1.35 0.80
N ALA A 20 -7.77 1.29 0.99
CA ALA A 20 -6.86 2.32 0.51
C ALA A 20 -6.85 2.41 -1.02
N ALA A 21 -6.86 1.27 -1.71
CA ALA A 21 -6.94 1.23 -3.17
C ALA A 21 -8.25 1.86 -3.67
N ASP A 22 -9.39 1.56 -3.03
CA ASP A 22 -10.69 2.10 -3.42
C ASP A 22 -10.75 3.62 -3.17
N VAL A 23 -10.25 4.11 -2.03
CA VAL A 23 -10.19 5.56 -1.74
C VAL A 23 -9.30 6.30 -2.74
N ILE A 24 -8.14 5.74 -3.07
CA ILE A 24 -7.25 6.36 -4.07
C ILE A 24 -7.89 6.33 -5.46
N ASP A 25 -8.56 5.24 -5.82
CA ASP A 25 -9.31 5.13 -7.08
C ASP A 25 -10.38 6.22 -7.22
N ASP A 26 -11.11 6.53 -6.15
CA ASP A 26 -12.13 7.58 -6.12
C ASP A 26 -11.54 9.01 -6.24
N HIS A 27 -10.27 9.20 -5.91
CA HIS A 27 -9.60 10.51 -5.85
C HIS A 27 -8.43 10.67 -6.83
N VAL A 28 -8.26 9.76 -7.80
CA VAL A 28 -7.14 9.80 -8.76
C VAL A 28 -7.02 11.14 -9.46
N GLU A 29 -8.15 11.65 -9.98
CA GLU A 29 -8.17 12.92 -10.72
C GLU A 29 -7.81 14.10 -9.82
N GLU A 30 -8.26 14.10 -8.57
CA GLU A 30 -7.92 15.16 -7.62
C GLU A 30 -6.42 15.15 -7.30
N LEU A 31 -5.86 13.97 -7.01
CA LEU A 31 -4.44 13.82 -6.70
C LEU A 31 -3.56 14.24 -7.89
N SER A 32 -3.90 13.81 -9.09
CA SER A 32 -3.22 14.23 -10.31
C SER A 32 -3.35 15.73 -10.57
N ARG A 33 -4.51 16.33 -10.30
CA ARG A 33 -4.71 17.79 -10.43
C ARG A 33 -3.86 18.57 -9.43
N LEU A 34 -3.78 18.11 -8.17
CA LEU A 34 -2.95 18.74 -7.14
C LEU A 34 -1.46 18.64 -7.51
N ASP A 35 -1.03 17.48 -8.00
CA ASP A 35 0.34 17.26 -8.46
C ASP A 35 0.68 18.13 -9.68
N ALA A 36 -0.21 18.24 -10.66
CA ALA A 36 -0.03 19.09 -11.84
C ALA A 36 0.14 20.59 -11.51
N ALA A 37 -0.24 21.04 -10.31
CA ALA A 37 -0.03 22.42 -9.89
C ALA A 37 1.45 22.75 -9.66
N VAL A 38 2.30 21.74 -9.37
CA VAL A 38 3.74 21.92 -9.05
C VAL A 38 4.65 20.86 -9.67
N GLY A 39 4.10 19.86 -10.34
CA GLY A 39 4.74 18.70 -10.93
C GLY A 39 4.16 18.36 -12.31
N ASP A 40 4.19 17.09 -12.70
CA ASP A 40 3.75 16.61 -14.01
C ASP A 40 2.32 16.04 -14.02
N GLY A 41 1.71 15.88 -12.85
CA GLY A 41 0.31 15.46 -12.71
C GLY A 41 0.11 13.96 -12.78
N ASP A 42 1.17 13.16 -12.74
CA ASP A 42 1.07 11.72 -12.84
C ASP A 42 0.89 11.01 -11.49
N HIS A 43 1.04 11.74 -10.38
CA HIS A 43 1.10 11.13 -9.04
C HIS A 43 -0.14 10.29 -8.70
N GLY A 44 -1.34 10.82 -8.94
CA GLY A 44 -2.59 10.11 -8.66
C GLY A 44 -2.68 8.78 -9.44
N ILE A 45 -2.33 8.82 -10.73
CA ILE A 45 -2.33 7.65 -11.61
C ILE A 45 -1.30 6.61 -11.14
N ASN A 46 -0.10 7.07 -10.77
CA ASN A 46 0.99 6.20 -10.33
C ASN A 46 0.66 5.49 -9.00
N VAL A 47 0.13 6.21 -8.00
CA VAL A 47 -0.28 5.60 -6.72
C VAL A 47 -1.45 4.64 -6.93
N ALA A 48 -2.44 5.01 -7.75
CA ALA A 48 -3.57 4.14 -8.06
C ALA A 48 -3.13 2.84 -8.75
N THR A 49 -2.17 2.92 -9.68
CA THR A 49 -1.65 1.75 -10.39
C THR A 49 -0.98 0.79 -9.42
N ALA A 50 -0.08 1.30 -8.56
CA ALA A 50 0.58 0.49 -7.53
C ALA A 50 -0.41 -0.14 -6.54
N LEU A 51 -1.42 0.61 -6.06
CA LEU A 51 -2.41 0.07 -5.13
C LEU A 51 -3.40 -0.90 -5.77
N ARG A 52 -3.76 -0.72 -7.05
CA ARG A 52 -4.55 -1.71 -7.79
C ARG A 52 -3.79 -3.02 -7.96
N HIS A 53 -2.48 -2.94 -8.24
CA HIS A 53 -1.61 -4.11 -8.28
C HIS A 53 -1.54 -4.78 -6.91
N ALA A 54 -1.27 -4.01 -5.85
CA ALA A 54 -1.24 -4.50 -4.48
C ALA A 54 -2.57 -5.16 -4.08
N ARG A 55 -3.72 -4.55 -4.35
CA ARG A 55 -5.07 -5.09 -4.10
C ARG A 55 -5.23 -6.49 -4.70
N ARG A 56 -4.82 -6.67 -5.95
CA ARG A 56 -4.90 -7.98 -6.64
C ARG A 56 -3.94 -9.00 -6.04
N ALA A 57 -2.75 -8.57 -5.64
CA ALA A 57 -1.72 -9.44 -5.11
C ALA A 57 -2.04 -9.90 -3.68
N VAL A 58 -2.49 -8.98 -2.80
CA VAL A 58 -2.84 -9.32 -1.42
C VAL A 58 -4.07 -10.23 -1.35
N ALA A 59 -5.01 -10.12 -2.29
CA ALA A 59 -6.18 -11.00 -2.37
C ALA A 59 -5.84 -12.46 -2.68
N ARG A 60 -4.61 -12.75 -3.12
CA ARG A 60 -4.12 -14.11 -3.39
C ARG A 60 -3.35 -14.72 -2.22
N LEU A 61 -3.12 -13.97 -1.15
CA LEU A 61 -2.44 -14.50 0.03
C LEU A 61 -3.38 -15.40 0.82
N GLU A 62 -3.00 -16.66 0.96
CA GLU A 62 -3.56 -17.59 1.93
C GLU A 62 -2.87 -17.39 3.28
N ASP A 63 -3.62 -17.38 4.37
CA ASP A 63 -3.14 -17.12 5.74
C ASP A 63 -2.26 -15.84 5.86
N PRO A 64 -2.84 -14.66 5.57
CA PRO A 64 -2.09 -13.41 5.58
C PRO A 64 -1.53 -13.09 6.96
N THR A 65 -0.32 -12.54 6.98
CA THR A 65 0.32 -11.93 8.14
C THR A 65 0.55 -10.46 7.84
N PRO A 66 0.61 -9.57 8.85
CA PRO A 66 0.90 -8.15 8.59
C PRO A 66 2.19 -7.96 7.77
N SER A 67 3.24 -8.74 8.09
CA SER A 67 4.52 -8.70 7.38
C SER A 67 4.40 -9.10 5.90
N ASN A 68 3.69 -10.18 5.57
CA ASN A 68 3.55 -10.61 4.18
C ASN A 68 2.69 -9.65 3.35
N VAL A 69 1.61 -9.10 3.91
CA VAL A 69 0.75 -8.11 3.23
C VAL A 69 1.56 -6.86 2.91
N LEU A 70 2.28 -6.31 3.89
CA LEU A 70 3.11 -5.12 3.71
C LEU A 70 4.26 -5.37 2.73
N SER A 71 4.82 -6.58 2.69
CA SER A 71 5.86 -6.95 1.71
C SER A 71 5.33 -6.94 0.28
N VAL A 72 4.11 -7.44 0.06
CA VAL A 72 3.44 -7.42 -1.25
C VAL A 72 3.13 -5.99 -1.70
N VAL A 73 2.67 -5.14 -0.78
CA VAL A 73 2.45 -3.72 -1.07
C VAL A 73 3.77 -3.04 -1.45
N ALA A 74 4.85 -3.30 -0.71
CA ALA A 74 6.17 -2.77 -1.03
C ALA A 74 6.64 -3.15 -2.44
N GLY A 75 6.50 -4.43 -2.82
CA GLY A 75 6.82 -4.91 -4.16
C GLY A 75 6.02 -4.17 -5.23
N SER A 76 4.72 -4.00 -5.02
CA SER A 76 3.85 -3.29 -5.97
C SER A 76 4.29 -1.83 -6.20
N PHE A 77 4.74 -1.13 -5.16
CA PHE A 77 5.27 0.23 -5.32
C PHE A 77 6.65 0.26 -6.01
N PHE A 78 7.50 -0.73 -5.79
CA PHE A 78 8.78 -0.82 -6.51
C PHE A 78 8.59 -1.14 -8.00
N GLU A 79 7.56 -1.93 -8.33
CA GLU A 79 7.30 -2.40 -9.69
C GLU A 79 6.51 -1.38 -10.53
N GLU A 80 5.44 -0.82 -9.96
CA GLU A 80 4.47 -0.02 -10.72
C GLU A 80 4.68 1.48 -10.58
N MET A 81 5.23 1.95 -9.46
CA MET A 81 5.50 3.36 -9.25
C MET A 81 6.96 3.65 -9.60
N GLY A 82 7.19 4.30 -10.75
CA GLY A 82 8.53 4.69 -11.18
C GLY A 82 9.15 5.80 -10.30
N GLY A 83 10.46 6.02 -10.50
CA GLY A 83 11.15 7.19 -9.96
C GLY A 83 11.32 7.21 -8.44
N ALA A 84 11.50 8.42 -7.89
CA ALA A 84 11.80 8.61 -6.47
C ALA A 84 10.64 8.21 -5.55
N ALA A 85 9.40 8.44 -5.98
CA ALA A 85 8.22 8.14 -5.17
C ALA A 85 8.05 6.63 -4.95
N GLY A 86 8.24 5.80 -5.98
CA GLY A 86 8.22 4.34 -5.81
C GLY A 86 9.30 3.82 -4.87
N ALA A 87 10.51 4.38 -4.96
CA ALA A 87 11.59 4.05 -4.02
C ALA A 87 11.23 4.43 -2.57
N LEU A 88 10.58 5.57 -2.35
CA LEU A 88 10.14 6.03 -1.02
C LEU A 88 9.02 5.14 -0.47
N PHE A 89 7.92 4.95 -1.20
CA PHE A 89 6.80 4.12 -0.75
C PHE A 89 7.18 2.64 -0.61
N GLY A 90 7.89 2.09 -1.59
CA GLY A 90 8.39 0.72 -1.52
C GLY A 90 9.29 0.50 -0.30
N SER A 91 10.22 1.43 -0.02
CA SER A 91 11.11 1.32 1.15
C SER A 91 10.37 1.49 2.47
N PHE A 92 9.38 2.38 2.52
CA PHE A 92 8.50 2.54 3.67
C PHE A 92 7.76 1.25 4.00
N PHE A 93 7.04 0.67 3.04
CA PHE A 93 6.28 -0.56 3.25
C PHE A 93 7.19 -1.76 3.53
N ARG A 94 8.37 -1.84 2.89
CA ARG A 94 9.35 -2.89 3.17
C ARG A 94 9.87 -2.81 4.61
N SER A 95 10.15 -1.61 5.11
CA SER A 95 10.61 -1.42 6.48
C SER A 95 9.51 -1.73 7.50
N ALA A 96 8.27 -1.36 7.20
CA ALA A 96 7.11 -1.73 8.01
C ALA A 96 6.92 -3.26 8.04
N ALA A 97 7.05 -3.93 6.90
CA ALA A 97 6.95 -5.39 6.80
C ALA A 97 7.99 -6.10 7.67
N LEU A 98 9.23 -5.62 7.69
CA LEU A 98 10.29 -6.17 8.53
C LEU A 98 10.01 -5.96 10.02
N SER A 99 9.41 -4.82 10.38
CA SER A 99 9.04 -4.51 11.78
C SER A 99 7.90 -5.40 12.30
N CYS A 100 7.08 -5.93 11.40
CA CYS A 100 6.03 -6.88 11.72
C CYS A 100 6.48 -8.36 11.63
N ALA A 101 7.73 -8.64 11.27
CA ALA A 101 8.21 -10.02 11.17
C ALA A 101 8.29 -10.67 12.56
N GLY A 102 7.63 -11.82 12.73
CA GLY A 102 7.57 -12.54 14.02
C GLY A 102 6.53 -12.01 15.02
N HIS A 103 5.59 -11.17 14.56
CA HIS A 103 4.53 -10.56 15.35
C HIS A 103 3.16 -10.70 14.70
#